data_AF-A0A8D8FLA9-F1
#
_entry.id   AF-A0A8D8FLA9-F1
#
_cell.length_a   1.000
_cell.length_b   1.000
_cell.length_c   1.000
_cell.angle_alpha   90.00
_cell.angle_beta   90.00
_cell.angle_gamma   90.00
#
_symmetry.space_group_name_H-M   'P 1'
#
loop_
_entity.id
_entity.type
_entity.pdbx_description
1 polymer ?
#
loop_
_entity_poly.entity_id
_entity_poly.type
_entity_poly.pdbx_seq_one_letter_code
_entity_poly.pdbx_strand_id
1 'polypeptide(L)'
;MIQLIRLLIPITFLASICLVCYAQPAPKATLPRPKECGNGQSDRLINTALPFLGEYPWTALIQYRKPDGKLEFSCGGSLINARYILTAAHCISGIPKNWKM
;
A
#
# COMPACT_ATOMS: atom_id res chain seq x y z
N MET A 1 16.38 -21.89 38.91
CA MET A 1 16.32 -23.05 38.01
C MET A 1 15.65 -22.59 36.71
N ILE A 2 16.30 -21.88 35.79
CA ILE A 2 17.51 -22.22 35.03
C ILE A 2 17.41 -23.65 34.46
N GLN A 3 17.09 -23.71 33.17
CA GLN A 3 17.58 -24.66 32.16
C GLN A 3 17.34 -26.15 32.40
N LEU A 4 16.24 -26.73 31.92
CA LEU A 4 16.19 -28.19 31.72
C LEU A 4 15.33 -28.72 30.57
N ILE A 5 14.86 -27.89 29.63
CA ILE A 5 14.18 -28.39 28.40
C ILE A 5 14.79 -27.74 27.15
N ARG A 6 16.12 -27.66 27.09
CA ARG A 6 16.86 -27.29 25.88
C ARG A 6 17.98 -28.30 25.61
N LEU A 7 17.65 -29.54 25.30
CA LEU A 7 18.55 -30.43 24.59
C LEU A 7 17.71 -31.44 23.82
N LEU A 8 18.06 -31.66 22.54
CA LEU A 8 17.42 -32.53 21.52
C LEU A 8 16.54 -31.87 20.45
N ILE A 9 16.77 -30.60 20.12
CA ILE A 9 16.59 -30.18 18.71
C ILE A 9 17.98 -29.79 18.21
N PRO A 10 18.60 -30.58 17.32
CA PRO A 10 19.94 -30.30 16.85
C PRO A 10 19.95 -28.92 16.21
N ILE A 11 20.99 -28.14 16.49
CA ILE A 11 21.17 -26.74 16.04
C ILE A 11 21.12 -26.64 14.50
N THR A 12 21.23 -27.77 13.79
CA THR A 12 21.03 -27.88 12.33
C THR A 12 19.58 -27.75 11.88
N PHE A 13 18.58 -28.08 12.71
CA PHE A 13 17.16 -28.05 12.33
C PHE A 13 16.56 -26.63 12.39
N LEU A 14 17.03 -25.79 13.33
CA LEU A 14 16.63 -24.39 13.42
C LEU A 14 17.25 -23.54 12.30
N ALA A 15 18.47 -23.86 11.85
CA ALA A 15 19.11 -23.16 10.73
C ALA A 15 18.37 -23.40 9.40
N SER A 16 17.85 -24.61 9.18
CA SER A 16 17.12 -24.96 7.95
C SER A 16 15.71 -24.35 7.89
N ILE A 17 14.99 -24.31 9.01
CA ILE A 17 13.67 -23.67 9.08
C ILE A 17 13.80 -22.13 9.04
N CYS A 18 14.86 -21.57 9.62
CA CYS A 18 15.12 -20.13 9.58
C CYS A 18 15.55 -19.65 8.18
N LEU A 19 16.31 -20.45 7.41
CA LEU A 19 16.70 -20.05 6.05
C LEU A 19 15.52 -19.99 5.07
N VAL A 20 14.54 -20.90 5.20
CA VAL A 20 13.39 -20.97 4.28
C VAL A 20 12.31 -19.93 4.60
N CYS A 21 12.18 -19.50 5.87
CA CYS A 21 11.13 -18.55 6.28
C CYS A 21 11.54 -17.07 6.24
N TYR A 22 12.83 -16.72 6.34
CA TYR A 22 13.26 -15.31 6.40
C TYR A 22 13.65 -14.68 5.07
N ALA A 23 13.79 -15.46 4.00
CA ALA A 23 14.10 -14.95 2.66
C ALA A 23 12.86 -15.05 1.75
N GLN A 24 11.74 -14.47 2.16
CA GLN A 24 10.77 -14.04 1.16
C GLN A 24 11.34 -12.77 0.54
N PRO A 25 11.81 -12.77 -0.73
CA PRO A 25 12.07 -11.52 -1.40
C PRO A 25 10.74 -10.76 -1.41
N ALA A 26 10.67 -9.66 -0.64
CA ALA A 26 9.58 -8.73 -0.79
C ALA A 26 9.44 -8.45 -2.29
N PRO A 27 8.24 -8.50 -2.87
CA PRO A 27 8.08 -8.12 -4.27
C PRO A 27 8.71 -6.75 -4.40
N LYS A 28 9.81 -6.65 -5.18
CA LYS A 28 10.47 -5.38 -5.42
C LYS A 28 9.40 -4.47 -5.99
N ALA A 29 8.92 -3.54 -5.17
CA ALA A 29 8.05 -2.47 -5.64
C ALA A 29 8.93 -1.61 -6.55
N THR A 30 8.97 -1.97 -7.83
CA THR A 30 9.73 -1.21 -8.82
C THR A 30 8.97 0.10 -9.00
N LEU A 31 9.56 1.17 -8.48
CA LEU A 31 9.13 2.52 -8.81
C LEU A 31 9.49 2.79 -10.27
N PRO A 32 8.67 3.55 -11.00
CA PRO A 32 8.99 3.99 -12.35
C PRO A 32 10.27 4.83 -12.33
N ARG A 33 10.99 4.84 -13.45
CA ARG A 33 12.19 5.67 -13.54
C ARG A 33 11.79 7.15 -13.57
N PRO A 34 12.69 8.06 -13.16
CA PRO A 34 12.50 9.48 -13.41
C PRO A 34 12.15 9.72 -14.89
N LYS A 35 11.16 10.58 -15.16
CA LYS A 35 10.55 10.87 -16.49
C LYS A 35 9.46 9.89 -16.97
N GLU A 36 9.32 8.72 -16.35
CA GLU A 36 8.19 7.79 -16.64
C GLU A 36 6.96 8.07 -15.76
N CYS A 37 7.10 8.95 -14.76
CA CYS A 37 6.05 9.33 -13.81
C CYS A 37 5.91 10.85 -13.70
N GLY A 38 4.80 11.33 -13.15
CA GLY A 38 4.55 12.77 -12.95
C GLY A 38 4.16 13.54 -14.22
N ASN A 39 3.87 12.83 -15.31
CA ASN A 39 3.42 13.41 -16.57
C ASN A 39 1.89 13.64 -16.51
N GLY A 40 1.48 14.85 -16.18
CA GLY A 40 0.08 15.29 -16.23
C GLY A 40 -0.21 16.13 -17.48
N GLN A 41 -1.49 16.26 -17.85
CA GLN A 41 -1.89 17.24 -18.86
C GLN A 41 -1.86 18.63 -18.23
N SER A 42 -1.07 19.55 -18.78
CA SER A 42 -1.01 20.94 -18.30
C SER A 42 -1.51 21.91 -19.36
N ASP A 43 -2.80 21.84 -19.69
CA ASP A 43 -3.46 22.94 -20.39
C ASP A 43 -3.77 24.01 -19.34
N ARG A 44 -2.78 24.86 -19.07
CA ARG A 44 -2.91 25.95 -18.10
C ARG A 44 -3.88 26.99 -18.66
N LEU A 45 -5.18 26.79 -18.46
CA LEU A 45 -6.14 27.90 -18.46
C LEU A 45 -5.90 28.68 -17.16
N ILE A 46 -5.41 29.90 -17.29
CA ILE A 46 -4.76 30.72 -16.26
C ILE A 46 -5.71 31.15 -15.10
N ASN A 47 -6.93 30.62 -15.01
CA ASN A 47 -8.01 31.27 -14.27
C ASN A 47 -9.11 30.32 -13.77
N THR A 48 -8.88 29.00 -13.74
CA THR A 48 -9.79 28.05 -13.08
C THR A 48 -9.15 27.50 -11.80
N ALA A 49 -9.91 27.46 -10.70
CA ALA A 49 -9.49 26.81 -9.46
C ALA A 49 -9.69 25.29 -9.48
N LEU A 50 -10.23 24.75 -10.58
CA LEU A 50 -10.55 23.34 -10.75
C LEU A 50 -9.58 22.69 -11.74
N PRO A 51 -9.18 21.43 -11.47
CA PRO A 51 -8.32 20.69 -12.38
C PRO A 51 -9.08 20.21 -13.63
N PHE A 52 -8.37 20.09 -14.74
CA PHE A 52 -8.89 19.44 -15.94
C PHE A 52 -8.82 17.92 -15.82
N LEU A 53 -9.63 17.23 -16.63
CA LEU A 53 -9.58 15.78 -16.70
C LEU A 53 -8.19 15.34 -17.18
N GLY A 54 -7.52 14.51 -16.37
CA GLY A 54 -6.18 14.03 -16.69
C GLY A 54 -5.04 15.00 -16.34
N GLU A 55 -5.32 16.11 -15.64
CA GLU A 55 -4.26 17.00 -15.11
C GLU A 55 -3.42 16.29 -14.03
N TYR A 56 -4.08 15.52 -13.17
CA TYR A 56 -3.44 14.72 -12.12
C TYR A 56 -3.82 13.23 -12.27
N PRO A 57 -3.28 12.53 -13.30
CA PRO A 57 -3.70 11.18 -13.67
C PRO A 57 -3.37 10.11 -12.62
N TRP A 58 -2.47 10.42 -11.67
CA TRP A 58 -2.17 9.54 -10.54
C TRP A 58 -3.18 9.63 -9.39
N THR A 59 -4.18 10.53 -9.45
CA THR A 59 -5.17 10.70 -8.37
C THR A 59 -6.05 9.46 -8.24
N ALA A 60 -6.09 8.87 -7.05
CA ALA A 60 -6.95 7.74 -6.72
C ALA A 60 -7.98 8.12 -5.65
N LEU A 61 -9.20 7.61 -5.81
CA LEU A 61 -10.23 7.63 -4.76
C LEU A 61 -10.31 6.27 -4.09
N ILE A 62 -10.34 6.28 -2.76
CA ILE A 62 -10.44 5.07 -1.95
C ILE A 62 -11.87 4.93 -1.46
N GLN A 63 -12.51 3.83 -1.85
CA GLN A 63 -13.88 3.51 -1.51
C GLN A 63 -13.94 2.55 -0.33
N TYR A 64 -14.91 2.74 0.54
CA TYR A 64 -15.22 1.86 1.66
C TYR A 64 -16.67 1.41 1.55
N ARG A 65 -16.91 0.14 1.87
CA ARG A 65 -18.22 -0.43 2.09
C ARG A 65 -18.61 -0.34 3.56
N LYS A 66 -19.69 0.37 3.83
CA LYS A 66 -20.33 0.50 5.13
C LYS A 66 -21.08 -0.78 5.55
N PRO A 67 -21.48 -0.91 6.83
CA PRO A 67 -22.27 -2.03 7.32
C PRO A 67 -23.64 -2.16 6.64
N ASP A 68 -24.23 -1.04 6.24
CA ASP A 68 -25.50 -0.99 5.50
C ASP A 68 -25.34 -1.34 4.00
N GLY A 69 -24.12 -1.73 3.59
CA GLY A 69 -23.77 -2.08 2.22
C GLY A 69 -23.48 -0.89 1.31
N LYS A 70 -23.65 0.35 1.78
CA LYS A 70 -23.37 1.54 0.95
C LYS A 70 -21.88 1.71 0.74
N LEU A 71 -21.55 2.25 -0.42
CA LEU A 71 -20.19 2.62 -0.78
C LEU A 71 -19.97 4.10 -0.48
N GLU A 72 -18.87 4.44 0.18
CA GLU A 72 -18.46 5.81 0.49
C GLU A 72 -17.00 6.05 0.10
N PHE A 73 -16.73 7.18 -0.54
CA PHE A 73 -15.37 7.67 -0.76
C PHE A 73 -15.00 8.63 0.36
N SER A 74 -14.07 8.22 1.24
CA SER A 74 -13.67 9.04 2.40
C SER A 74 -12.16 9.34 2.42
N CYS A 75 -11.39 8.78 1.49
CA CYS A 75 -9.95 9.00 1.38
C CYS A 75 -9.48 9.05 -0.07
N GLY A 76 -8.28 9.59 -0.28
CA GLY A 76 -7.58 9.60 -1.56
C GLY A 76 -6.26 8.85 -1.53
N GLY A 77 -5.59 8.80 -2.67
CA GLY A 77 -4.25 8.24 -2.81
C GLY A 77 -3.58 8.67 -4.11
N SER A 78 -2.36 8.19 -4.33
CA SER A 78 -1.59 8.43 -5.55
C SER A 78 -1.05 7.12 -6.13
N LEU A 79 -1.32 6.87 -7.41
CA LEU A 79 -0.75 5.74 -8.13
C LEU A 79 0.76 5.93 -8.29
N ILE A 80 1.56 5.05 -7.68
CA ILE A 80 3.03 5.15 -7.71
C ILE A 80 3.68 4.20 -8.71
N ASN A 81 2.94 3.19 -9.20
CA ASN A 81 3.28 2.34 -10.33
C ASN A 81 2.03 1.57 -10.79
N ALA A 82 2.16 0.61 -11.70
CA ALA A 82 1.03 -0.14 -12.26
C ALA A 82 0.20 -0.97 -11.27
N ARG A 83 0.63 -1.14 -10.01
CA ARG A 83 -0.05 -2.03 -9.03
C ARG A 83 -0.27 -1.43 -7.65
N TYR A 84 0.36 -0.31 -7.33
CA TYR A 84 0.38 0.22 -5.96
C TYR A 84 -0.11 1.67 -5.92
N ILE A 85 -0.99 1.93 -4.96
CA ILE A 85 -1.44 3.26 -4.57
C ILE A 85 -0.80 3.59 -3.22
N LEU A 86 -0.17 4.75 -3.14
CA LEU A 86 0.31 5.35 -1.90
C LEU A 86 -0.84 6.15 -1.25
N THR A 87 -1.06 5.96 0.04
CA THR A 87 -2.08 6.67 0.82
C THR A 87 -1.64 6.83 2.28
N ALA A 88 -2.41 7.58 3.07
CA ALA A 88 -2.15 7.73 4.49
C ALA A 88 -2.52 6.46 5.27
N ALA A 89 -1.72 6.10 6.27
CA ALA A 89 -1.98 4.91 7.09
C ALA A 89 -3.37 4.94 7.76
N HIS A 90 -3.83 6.12 8.20
CA HIS A 90 -5.14 6.27 8.84
C HIS A 90 -6.32 6.02 7.88
N CYS A 91 -6.11 6.10 6.56
CA CYS A 91 -7.13 5.69 5.59
C CYS A 91 -7.34 4.16 5.59
N ILE A 92 -6.40 3.38 6.13
CA ILE A 92 -6.51 1.92 6.20
C ILE A 92 -6.83 1.47 7.62
N SER A 93 -6.04 1.93 8.60
CA SER A 93 -6.16 1.49 10.00
C SER A 93 -7.00 2.40 10.88
N GLY A 94 -7.39 3.58 10.39
CA GLY A 94 -8.16 4.59 11.14
C GLY A 94 -9.66 4.57 10.86
N ILE A 95 -10.15 3.63 10.06
CA ILE A 95 -11.57 3.51 9.71
C ILE A 95 -12.35 2.71 10.78
N PRO A 96 -13.67 2.93 10.94
CA PRO A 96 -14.50 2.11 11.81
C PRO A 96 -14.39 0.62 11.46
N LYS A 97 -14.26 -0.25 12.47
CA LYS A 97 -14.01 -1.70 12.28
C LYS A 97 -15.06 -2.44 11.45
N ASN A 98 -16.27 -1.89 11.37
CA ASN A 98 -17.39 -2.46 10.63
C ASN A 98 -17.44 -1.99 9.17
N TRP A 99 -16.51 -1.14 8.75
CA TRP A 99 -16.32 -0.76 7.35
C TRP A 99 -15.31 -1.70 6.70
N LYS A 100 -15.52 -1.99 5.42
CA LYS A 100 -14.62 -2.84 4.63
C LYS A 100 -14.09 -2.01 3.47
N MET A 101 -12.78 -2.04 3.23
CA MET A 101 -12.23 -1.59 1.97
C MET A 101 -12.54 -2.61 0.87
#